data_AF-A0A8E0RP53-F1
#
_entry.id   AF-A0A8E0RP53-F1
#
_cell.length_a   1.000
_cell.length_b   1.000
_cell.length_c   1.000
_cell.angle_alpha   90.00
_cell.angle_beta   90.00
_cell.angle_gamma   90.00
#
_symmetry.space_group_name_H-M   'P 1'
#
loop_
_entity.id
_entity.type
_entity.pdbx_description
1 polymer ?
#
loop_
_entity_poly.entity_id
_entity_poly.type
_entity_poly.pdbx_seq_one_letter_code
_entity_poly.pdbx_strand_id
1 'polypeptide(L)'
;MRAPRRGISGIFRPGCSGQFVGDSGSMESATLVEMLGNGTLEVTLKEQSMFLKCSLVQPPVLWEYRVREFPTKILPTSSTYTVRNSKIVLLLHKAPGSKSWAGALATRGLEQAVED
;
A
#
# COMPACT_ATOMS: atom_id res chain seq x y z
N MET A 1 2.93 24.06 29.00
CA MET A 1 1.87 23.76 28.01
C MET A 1 2.54 23.39 26.69
N ARG A 2 2.31 22.18 26.17
CA ARG A 2 2.93 21.68 24.94
C ARG A 2 1.84 21.60 23.87
N ALA A 3 2.01 22.34 22.77
CA ALA A 3 1.04 22.37 21.68
C ALA A 3 0.77 20.95 21.13
N PRO A 4 -0.48 20.63 20.72
CA PRO A 4 -0.80 19.35 20.12
C PRO A 4 -0.04 19.24 18.80
N ARG A 5 0.86 18.26 18.70
CA ARG A 5 1.62 17.99 17.48
C ARG A 5 0.65 17.48 16.42
N ARG A 6 0.12 18.38 15.58
CA ARG A 6 -0.57 18.03 14.34
C ARG A 6 0.47 17.50 13.36
N GLY A 7 0.69 16.19 13.40
CA GLY A 7 1.56 15.52 12.46
C GLY A 7 1.39 14.02 12.57
N ILE A 8 1.30 13.37 11.41
CA ILE A 8 1.34 11.91 11.18
C ILE A 8 2.58 11.21 11.81
N SER A 9 3.44 11.95 12.49
CA SER A 9 4.64 11.51 13.20
C SER A 9 4.27 10.54 14.33
N GLY A 10 4.64 9.27 14.18
CA GLY A 10 4.44 8.24 15.21
C GLY A 10 3.33 7.23 14.94
N ILE A 11 2.62 7.35 13.80
CA ILE A 11 1.62 6.37 13.39
C ILE A 11 2.28 5.02 13.08
N PHE A 12 3.49 5.01 12.52
CA PHE A 12 4.18 3.76 12.21
C PHE A 12 5.41 3.57 13.11
N ARG A 13 5.70 2.33 13.51
CA ARG A 13 6.98 2.00 14.14
C ARG A 13 8.11 2.32 13.15
N PRO A 14 9.14 3.11 13.53
CA PRO A 14 10.24 3.41 12.64
C PRO A 14 10.97 2.11 12.24
N GLY A 15 11.15 1.87 10.95
CA GLY A 15 11.98 0.76 10.46
C GLY A 15 11.27 -0.57 10.20
N CYS A 16 9.93 -0.61 10.14
CA CYS A 16 9.23 -1.81 9.69
C CYS A 16 9.38 -1.99 8.17
N SER A 17 9.91 -3.13 7.75
CA SER A 17 9.97 -3.57 6.35
C SER A 17 9.75 -5.07 6.28
N GLY A 18 9.11 -5.54 5.20
CA GLY A 18 8.82 -6.95 5.04
C GLY A 18 8.34 -7.30 3.63
N GLN A 19 8.03 -8.57 3.45
CA GLN A 19 7.37 -9.11 2.27
C GLN A 19 5.86 -9.19 2.49
N PHE A 20 5.10 -9.13 1.41
CA PHE A 20 3.69 -9.46 1.46
C PHE A 20 3.50 -10.96 1.65
N VAL A 21 2.57 -11.33 2.52
CA VAL A 21 2.28 -12.74 2.80
C VAL A 21 1.17 -13.19 1.86
N GLY A 22 1.44 -14.23 1.07
CA GLY A 22 0.45 -14.81 0.18
C GLY A 22 -0.70 -15.46 0.95
N ASP A 23 -1.90 -15.42 0.38
CA ASP A 23 -3.02 -16.17 0.95
C ASP A 23 -2.75 -17.67 0.77
N SER A 24 -3.04 -18.48 1.79
CA SER A 24 -2.70 -19.90 1.86
C SER A 24 -3.08 -20.68 0.59
N GLY A 25 -2.08 -20.94 -0.27
CA GLY A 25 -2.21 -21.72 -1.50
C GLY A 25 -2.23 -20.92 -2.82
N SER A 26 -2.24 -19.58 -2.79
CA SER A 26 -2.19 -18.74 -4.00
C SER A 26 -1.04 -17.74 -3.95
N MET A 27 -0.32 -17.60 -5.07
CA MET A 27 0.67 -16.53 -5.26
C MET A 27 0.07 -15.30 -5.95
N GLU A 28 -1.22 -15.34 -6.32
CA GLU A 28 -1.92 -14.32 -7.10
C GLU A 28 -2.42 -13.15 -6.25
N SER A 29 -2.50 -13.34 -4.93
CA SER A 29 -2.81 -12.32 -3.94
C SER A 29 -1.83 -12.39 -2.78
N ALA A 30 -1.53 -11.23 -2.21
CA ALA A 30 -0.75 -11.15 -0.99
C ALA A 30 -1.20 -9.94 -0.18
N THR A 31 -1.28 -10.12 1.13
CA THR A 31 -1.81 -9.10 2.05
C THR A 31 -0.76 -8.72 3.07
N LEU A 32 -0.79 -7.45 3.45
CA LEU A 32 -0.05 -6.85 4.52
C LEU A 32 -1.03 -6.22 5.50
N VAL A 33 -0.87 -6.50 6.79
CA VAL A 33 -1.56 -5.77 7.86
C VAL A 33 -0.50 -5.25 8.82
N GLU A 34 -0.42 -3.93 8.94
CA GLU A 34 0.47 -3.23 9.86
C GLU A 34 -0.31 -2.51 10.94
N MET A 35 0.07 -2.78 12.20
CA MET A 35 -0.49 -2.08 13.35
C MET A 35 0.17 -0.73 13.50
N LEU A 36 -0.65 0.31 13.49
CA LEU A 36 -0.23 1.69 13.69
C LEU A 36 -0.38 2.05 15.17
N GLY A 37 0.38 3.04 15.63
CA GLY A 37 0.28 3.56 17.00
C GLY A 37 -1.13 4.08 17.36
N ASN A 38 -1.96 4.42 16.37
CA ASN A 38 -3.33 4.87 16.56
C ASN A 38 -4.32 4.25 15.54
N GLY A 39 -4.04 3.06 14.99
CA GLY A 39 -4.84 2.51 13.90
C GLY A 39 -4.28 1.24 13.26
N THR A 40 -4.72 0.96 12.04
CA THR A 40 -4.26 -0.14 11.21
C THR A 40 -4.08 0.32 9.77
N LEU A 41 -3.07 -0.25 9.10
CA LEU A 41 -2.90 -0.15 7.65
C LEU A 41 -2.97 -1.55 7.07
N GLU A 42 -3.88 -1.75 6.13
CA GLU A 42 -4.02 -2.97 5.36
C GLU A 42 -3.74 -2.67 3.90
N VAL A 43 -2.93 -3.52 3.26
CA VAL A 43 -2.65 -3.44 1.82
C VAL A 43 -2.81 -4.83 1.23
N THR A 44 -3.70 -4.95 0.26
CA THR A 44 -3.91 -6.17 -0.52
C THR A 44 -3.40 -5.95 -1.93
N LEU A 45 -2.42 -6.75 -2.34
CA LEU A 45 -1.93 -6.82 -3.71
C LEU A 45 -2.56 -8.02 -4.41
N LYS A 46 -2.98 -7.80 -5.65
CA LYS A 46 -3.25 -8.86 -6.63
C LYS A 46 -2.36 -8.65 -7.84
N GLU A 47 -2.25 -9.64 -8.72
CA GLU A 47 -1.42 -9.54 -9.93
C GLU A 47 -1.66 -8.25 -10.74
N GLN A 48 -2.89 -7.74 -10.80
CA GLN A 48 -3.21 -6.55 -11.59
C GLN A 48 -3.78 -5.38 -10.79
N SER A 49 -3.98 -5.50 -9.48
CA SER A 49 -4.68 -4.45 -8.72
C SER A 49 -4.11 -4.31 -7.32
N MET A 50 -4.40 -3.16 -6.69
CA MET A 50 -4.08 -2.94 -5.29
C MET A 50 -5.26 -2.31 -4.57
N PHE A 51 -5.47 -2.73 -3.34
CA PHE A 51 -6.35 -2.07 -2.40
C PHE A 51 -5.55 -1.72 -1.14
N LEU A 52 -5.73 -0.52 -0.64
CA LEU A 52 -5.13 -0.01 0.58
C LEU A 52 -6.24 0.55 1.45
N LYS A 53 -6.21 0.19 2.74
CA LYS A 53 -7.15 0.63 3.75
C LYS A 53 -6.38 1.09 4.98
N CYS A 54 -6.55 2.34 5.37
CA CYS A 54 -5.96 2.90 6.58
C CYS A 54 -7.08 3.31 7.53
N SER A 55 -7.15 2.68 8.70
CA SER A 55 -8.16 2.96 9.72
C SER A 55 -7.49 3.55 10.95
N LEU A 56 -7.78 4.80 11.27
CA LEU A 56 -7.31 5.48 12.48
C LEU A 56 -8.41 5.45 13.54
N VAL A 57 -8.03 5.32 14.80
CA VAL A 57 -8.94 5.22 15.96
C VAL A 57 -9.25 6.61 16.53
N GLN A 58 -8.28 7.53 16.55
CA GLN A 58 -8.46 8.86 17.14
C GLN A 58 -7.67 9.95 16.39
N PRO A 59 -8.35 10.88 15.67
CA PRO A 59 -9.77 10.83 15.34
C PRO A 59 -10.11 9.58 14.50
N PRO A 60 -11.34 9.05 14.60
CA PRO A 60 -11.77 7.92 13.79
C PRO A 60 -11.83 8.35 12.32
N VAL A 61 -10.92 7.83 11.52
CA VAL A 61 -10.79 8.17 10.10
C VAL A 61 -10.51 6.90 9.32
N LEU A 62 -11.27 6.67 8.26
CA LEU A 62 -11.06 5.59 7.32
C LEU A 62 -10.63 6.18 5.97
N TRP A 63 -9.46 5.77 5.48
CA TRP A 63 -9.00 6.08 4.14
C TRP A 63 -8.89 4.79 3.33
N GLU A 64 -9.46 4.83 2.13
CA GLU A 64 -9.37 3.74 1.18
C GLU A 64 -8.75 4.26 -0.11
N TYR A 65 -7.90 3.44 -0.71
CA TYR A 65 -7.24 3.75 -1.96
C TYR A 65 -7.17 2.49 -2.80
N ARG A 66 -7.67 2.57 -4.03
CA ARG A 66 -7.73 1.43 -4.94
C ARG A 66 -7.09 1.78 -6.27
N VAL A 67 -6.16 0.93 -6.69
CA VAL A 67 -5.70 0.84 -8.07
C VAL A 67 -6.47 -0.28 -8.72
N ARG A 68 -7.33 0.07 -9.70
CA ARG A 68 -8.16 -0.92 -10.40
C ARG A 68 -7.31 -1.86 -11.27
N GLU A 69 -6.36 -1.27 -12.01
CA GLU A 69 -5.53 -2.01 -12.95
C GLU A 69 -4.11 -1.40 -13.04
N PHE A 70 -3.09 -2.23 -12.82
CA PHE A 70 -1.71 -1.89 -13.10
C PHE A 70 -1.42 -1.99 -14.61
N PRO A 71 -0.47 -1.20 -15.15
CA PRO A 71 -0.14 -1.26 -16.57
C PRO A 71 0.31 -2.66 -17.05
N THR A 72 0.89 -3.46 -16.16
CA THR A 72 1.16 -4.90 -16.38
C THR A 72 1.03 -5.67 -15.07
N LYS A 73 1.06 -7.01 -15.14
CA LYS A 73 1.03 -7.86 -13.95
C LYS A 73 2.24 -7.63 -13.03
N ILE A 74 2.01 -7.77 -11.73
CA ILE A 74 3.01 -7.84 -10.66
C ILE A 74 3.01 -9.23 -10.03
N LEU A 75 4.02 -9.51 -9.20
CA LEU A 75 4.14 -10.68 -8.35
C LEU A 75 3.90 -10.25 -6.89
N PRO A 76 2.67 -10.45 -6.37
CA PRO A 76 2.28 -9.97 -5.04
C PRO A 76 3.21 -10.44 -3.92
N THR A 77 3.50 -11.74 -3.85
CA THR A 77 4.34 -12.35 -2.80
C THR A 77 5.82 -11.96 -2.88
N SER A 78 6.29 -11.53 -4.06
CA SER A 78 7.67 -11.03 -4.25
C SER A 78 7.78 -9.52 -4.01
N SER A 79 6.65 -8.83 -3.83
CA SER A 79 6.64 -7.40 -3.53
C SER A 79 6.97 -7.16 -2.06
N THR A 80 7.52 -5.99 -1.77
CA THR A 80 7.93 -5.62 -0.41
C THR A 80 7.38 -4.27 -0.02
N TYR A 81 7.44 -3.96 1.26
CA TYR A 81 7.10 -2.65 1.79
C TYR A 81 8.17 -2.16 2.75
N THR A 82 8.24 -0.85 2.91
CA THR A 82 9.03 -0.20 3.95
C THR A 82 8.27 0.98 4.48
N VAL A 83 8.30 1.15 5.79
CA VAL A 83 7.64 2.23 6.47
C VAL A 83 8.67 3.19 7.06
N ARG A 84 8.65 4.43 6.57
CA ARG A 84 9.62 5.46 6.96
C ARG A 84 8.98 6.84 6.94
N ASN A 85 9.29 7.66 7.94
CA ASN A 85 8.87 9.06 8.02
C ASN A 85 7.35 9.25 7.79
N SER A 86 6.55 8.37 8.41
CA SER A 86 5.09 8.37 8.28
C SER A 86 4.56 8.13 6.86
N LYS A 87 5.36 7.48 6.01
CA LYS A 87 4.98 7.01 4.69
C LYS A 87 5.17 5.51 4.62
N ILE A 88 4.24 4.83 3.97
CA ILE A 88 4.48 3.50 3.43
C ILE A 88 5.03 3.64 2.01
N VAL A 89 6.11 2.94 1.74
CA VAL A 89 6.70 2.80 0.41
C VAL A 89 6.52 1.36 -0.01
N LEU A 90 5.80 1.14 -1.10
CA LEU A 90 5.60 -0.18 -1.68
C LEU A 90 6.57 -0.37 -2.85
N LEU A 91 7.30 -1.47 -2.84
CA LEU A 91 8.13 -1.91 -3.95
C LEU A 91 7.44 -3.08 -4.63
N LEU A 92 6.79 -2.80 -5.74
CA LEU A 92 6.04 -3.79 -6.52
C LEU A 92 6.98 -4.51 -7.49
N HIS A 93 7.05 -5.84 -7.37
CA HIS A 93 7.85 -6.65 -8.28
C HIS A 93 7.04 -6.97 -9.53
N LYS A 94 7.50 -6.54 -10.71
CA LYS A 94 6.78 -6.79 -11.97
C LYS A 94 6.89 -8.27 -12.37
N ALA A 95 5.84 -8.81 -13.00
CA ALA A 95 5.89 -10.13 -13.57
C ALA A 95 6.89 -10.19 -14.75
N PRO A 96 7.53 -11.34 -15.02
CA PRO A 96 8.44 -11.52 -16.15
C PRO A 96 7.79 -11.09 -17.48
N GLY A 97 8.56 -10.43 -18.34
CA GLY A 97 8.05 -9.91 -19.64
C GLY A 97 7.27 -8.60 -19.54
N SER A 98 7.17 -7.98 -18.35
CA SER A 98 6.51 -6.69 -18.18
C SER A 98 7.24 -5.55 -18.88
N LYS A 99 6.48 -4.66 -19.53
CA LYS A 99 6.98 -3.43 -20.16
C LYS A 99 7.24 -2.33 -19.13
N SER A 100 7.95 -1.28 -19.56
CA SER A 100 8.11 -0.07 -18.74
C SER A 100 6.76 0.57 -18.44
N TRP A 101 6.59 1.06 -17.21
CA TRP A 101 5.38 1.77 -16.78
C TRP A 101 5.51 3.28 -16.93
N ALA A 102 6.69 3.81 -17.27
CA ALA A 102 6.96 5.25 -17.26
C ALA A 102 5.96 6.04 -18.11
N GLY A 103 5.68 5.59 -19.34
CA GLY A 103 4.70 6.24 -20.22
C GLY A 103 3.26 6.14 -19.73
N ALA A 104 2.86 4.98 -19.20
CA ALA A 104 1.52 4.77 -18.67
C ALA A 104 1.26 5.61 -17.40
N LEU A 105 2.25 5.66 -16.50
CA LEU A 105 2.19 6.46 -15.28
C LEU A 105 2.28 7.97 -15.58
N ALA A 106 3.04 8.37 -16.59
CA ALA A 106 3.12 9.78 -17.00
C ALA A 106 1.80 10.30 -17.58
N THR A 107 1.00 9.41 -18.20
CA THR A 107 -0.29 9.79 -18.82
C THR A 107 -1.46 9.71 -17.86
N ARG A 108 -1.51 8.67 -17.01
CA ARG A 108 -2.70 8.36 -16.18
C ARG A 108 -2.41 8.26 -14.68
N GLY A 109 -1.14 8.30 -14.28
CA GLY A 109 -0.74 7.98 -12.90
C GLY A 109 -1.13 6.55 -12.51
N LEU A 110 -1.22 6.31 -11.20
CA LEU A 110 -1.95 5.16 -10.66
C LEU A 110 -3.37 5.65 -10.39
N GLU A 111 -4.30 5.39 -11.32
CA GLU A 111 -5.68 5.88 -11.23
C GLU A 111 -6.31 5.51 -9.88
N GLN A 112 -6.90 6.51 -9.21
CA GLN A 112 -7.89 6.28 -8.14
C GLN A 112 -9.24 6.01 -8.79
N ALA A 113 -10.00 5.06 -8.24
CA ALA A 113 -11.43 5.08 -8.44
C ALA A 113 -11.99 6.39 -7.85
N VAL A 114 -12.48 7.29 -8.70
CA VAL A 114 -13.51 8.25 -8.28
C VAL A 114 -14.77 7.40 -8.14
N GLU A 115 -15.33 7.32 -6.93
CA GLU A 115 -16.69 6.80 -6.75
C GLU A 115 -17.66 7.84 -7.31
N ASP A 116 -18.55 7.41 -8.21
CA ASP A 116 -19.78 8.13 -8.57
C ASP A 116 -20.83 7.96 -7.47
#